data_AF-A0A0V0H9W9-F1
#
_entry.id   AF-A0A0V0H9W9-F1
#
_cell.length_a   1.000
_cell.length_b   1.000
_cell.length_c   1.000
_cell.angle_alpha   90.00
_cell.angle_beta   90.00
_cell.angle_gamma   90.00
#
_symmetry.space_group_name_H-M   'P 1'
#
loop_
_entity.id
_entity.type
_entity.pdbx_description
1 polymer ?
#
loop_
_entity_poly.entity_id
_entity_poly.type
_entity_poly.pdbx_seq_one_letter_code
_entity_poly.pdbx_strand_id
1 'polypeptide(L)' 'MLSNSSQVDLDNIDEKEFPNILDLEFQDCILEEGEMLYIPPKWWHYVRSLTTSFSVSFWWSDAEKLDD' A
#
# COMPACT_ATOMS: atom_id res chain seq x y z
N MET A 1 -7.23 3.28 17.46
CA MET A 1 -7.08 2.14 16.53
C MET A 1 -6.58 2.70 15.21
N LEU A 2 -5.57 2.08 14.60
CA LEU A 2 -5.18 2.40 13.23
C LEU A 2 -6.38 2.06 12.34
N SER A 3 -6.96 3.05 11.66
CA SER A 3 -8.18 2.87 10.85
C SER A 3 -7.88 2.58 9.38
N ASN A 4 -6.60 2.56 9.01
CA ASN A 4 -6.12 2.49 7.62
C ASN A 4 -4.98 1.49 7.42
N SER A 5 -4.74 0.59 8.38
CA SER A 5 -3.75 -0.47 8.28
C SER A 5 -4.45 -1.81 8.41
N SER A 6 -4.04 -2.78 7.59
CA SER A 6 -4.52 -4.15 7.69
C SER A 6 -3.97 -4.81 8.95
N GLN A 7 -4.75 -5.75 9.51
CA GLN A 7 -4.29 -6.63 10.58
C GLN A 7 -3.53 -7.85 10.03
N VAL A 8 -3.61 -8.10 8.73
CA VAL A 8 -2.99 -9.27 8.11
C VAL A 8 -1.49 -9.03 7.94
N ASP A 9 -0.69 -9.94 8.50
CA ASP A 9 0.73 -10.05 8.21
C ASP A 9 0.92 -10.77 6.86
N LEU A 10 1.39 -10.05 5.86
CA LEU A 10 1.61 -10.61 4.51
C LEU A 10 2.88 -11.46 4.42
N ASP A 11 3.82 -11.34 5.38
CA ASP A 11 5.02 -12.17 5.43
C ASP A 11 4.76 -13.51 6.14
N ASN A 12 3.71 -13.59 6.96
CA ASN A 12 3.28 -14.81 7.65
C ASN A 12 1.75 -14.85 7.84
N ILE A 13 1.03 -15.15 6.76
CA ILE A 13 -0.44 -15.14 6.71
C ILE A 13 -1.04 -16.23 7.59
N ASP A 14 -1.93 -15.86 8.52
CA ASP A 14 -2.83 -16.79 9.20
C ASP A 14 -4.13 -16.97 8.40
N GLU A 15 -4.17 -18.02 7.59
CA GLU A 15 -5.31 -18.36 6.73
C GLU A 15 -6.57 -18.75 7.54
N LYS A 16 -6.42 -19.14 8.81
CA LYS A 16 -7.58 -19.47 9.66
C LYS A 16 -8.25 -18.20 10.19
N GLU A 17 -7.45 -17.19 10.51
CA GLU A 17 -7.94 -15.89 10.97
C GLU A 17 -8.47 -15.04 9.80
N PHE A 18 -7.78 -15.07 8.66
CA PHE A 18 -8.10 -14.24 7.49
C PHE A 18 -8.33 -15.06 6.21
N PRO A 19 -9.32 -15.97 6.16
CA PRO A 19 -9.49 -16.92 5.06
C PRO A 19 -9.71 -16.26 3.69
N ASN A 20 -10.33 -15.07 3.66
CA ASN A 20 -10.63 -14.36 2.42
C ASN A 20 -9.39 -13.80 1.71
N ILE A 21 -8.21 -13.80 2.35
CA ILE A 21 -7.00 -13.31 1.70
C ILE A 21 -6.53 -14.21 0.56
N LEU A 22 -6.94 -15.48 0.58
CA LEU A 22 -6.61 -16.47 -0.45
C LEU A 22 -7.32 -16.18 -1.78
N ASP A 23 -8.42 -15.44 -1.75
CA ASP A 23 -9.20 -15.05 -2.93
C ASP A 23 -8.83 -13.65 -3.44
N LEU A 24 -7.85 -12.98 -2.81
CA LEU A 24 -7.49 -11.61 -3.17
C LEU A 24 -6.59 -11.61 -4.41
N GLU A 25 -6.97 -10.82 -5.41
CA GLU A 25 -6.11 -10.51 -6.54
C GLU A 25 -5.09 -9.42 -6.14
N PHE A 26 -3.80 -9.75 -6.24
CA PHE A 26 -2.72 -8.82 -6.00
C PHE A 26 -2.18 -8.26 -7.33
N GLN A 27 -1.92 -6.95 -7.35
CA GLN A 27 -1.06 -6.34 -8.34
C GLN A 27 0.27 -6.00 -7.67
N ASP A 28 1.35 -6.61 -8.13
CA ASP A 28 2.70 -6.36 -7.64
C ASP A 28 3.62 -5.77 -8.74
N CYS A 29 4.71 -5.16 -8.27
CA CYS A 29 5.82 -4.71 -9.09
C CYS A 29 7.08 -4.61 -8.23
N ILE A 30 8.25 -4.62 -8.88
CA ILE A 30 9.52 -4.24 -8.25
C ILE A 30 9.78 -2.81 -8.72
N LEU A 31 9.89 -1.88 -7.77
CA LEU A 31 10.22 -0.49 -8.05
C LEU A 31 11.74 -0.31 -7.98
N GLU A 32 12.35 0.03 -9.11
CA GLU A 32 13.81 0.22 -9.24
C GLU A 32 14.24 1.68 -9.04
N GLU A 33 15.56 1.90 -8.98
CA GLU A 33 16.13 3.23 -8.86
C GLU A 33 15.77 4.12 -10.07
N GLY A 34 15.29 5.33 -9.80
CA GLY A 34 14.90 6.30 -10.83
C GLY A 34 13.48 6.13 -11.36
N GLU A 35 12.77 5.07 -10.95
CA GLU A 35 11.37 4.85 -11.30
C GLU A 35 10.41 5.58 -10.36
N MET A 36 9.15 5.71 -10.79
CA MET A 36 8.08 6.31 -10.02
C MET A 36 6.84 5.41 -10.05
N LEU A 37 6.28 5.16 -8.87
CA LEU A 37 5.00 4.48 -8.71
C LEU A 37 3.92 5.50 -8.31
N TYR A 38 2.85 5.57 -9.10
CA TYR A 38 1.63 6.29 -8.70
C TYR A 38 0.70 5.33 -7.95
N ILE A 39 0.40 5.66 -6.69
CA ILE A 39 -0.58 4.93 -5.87
C ILE A 39 -1.87 5.75 -5.84
N PRO A 40 -2.96 5.29 -6.48
CA PRO A 40 -4.20 6.05 -6.50
C PRO A 40 -4.83 6.18 -5.10
N PRO A 41 -5.66 7.22 -4.87
CA PRO A 41 -6.37 7.37 -3.60
C PRO A 41 -7.17 6.11 -3.24
N LYS A 42 -7.16 5.75 -1.95
CA LYS A 42 -7.84 4.59 -1.36
C LYS A 42 -7.29 3.21 -1.77
N TRP A 43 -6.20 3.15 -2.53
CA TRP A 43 -5.55 1.88 -2.83
C TRP A 43 -4.75 1.37 -1.61
N TRP A 44 -5.02 0.13 -1.23
CA TRP A 44 -4.15 -0.62 -0.32
C TRP A 44 -2.80 -0.83 -1.00
N HIS A 45 -1.73 -0.62 -0.24
CA HIS A 45 -0.37 -0.83 -0.73
C HIS A 45 0.47 -1.44 0.39
N TYR A 46 1.20 -2.50 0.03
CA TYR A 46 2.21 -3.13 0.88
C TYR A 46 3.56 -2.92 0.20
N VAL A 47 4.53 -2.42 0.96
CA VAL A 47 5.87 -2.11 0.44
C VAL A 47 6.89 -2.86 1.28
N ARG A 48 7.74 -3.64 0.61
CA ARG A 48 8.83 -4.38 1.23
C ARG A 48 10.14 -4.04 0.53
N SER A 49 11.15 -3.63 1.29
CA SER A 49 12.50 -3.44 0.78
C SER A 49 13.17 -4.80 0.54
N LEU A 50 13.62 -5.04 -0.69
CA LEU A 50 14.39 -6.25 -1.04
C LEU A 50 15.88 -6.13 -0.65
N THR A 51 16.38 -4.91 -0.58
CA THR A 51 17.74 -4.52 -0.17
C THR A 51 17.67 -3.22 0.61
N THR A 52 18.78 -2.78 1.22
CA THR A 52 18.86 -1.43 1.79
C THR A 52 18.58 -0.39 0.70
N SER A 53 17.56 0.44 0.91
CA SER A 53 17.08 1.42 -0.07
C SER A 53 16.52 2.67 0.61
N PHE A 54 16.31 3.73 -0.16
CA PHE A 54 15.59 4.94 0.26
C PHE A 54 14.57 5.33 -0.80
N SER A 55 13.43 5.89 -0.39
CA SER A 55 12.36 6.31 -1.29
C SER A 55 11.78 7.64 -0.81
N VAL A 56 11.21 8.41 -1.73
CA VAL A 56 10.55 9.69 -1.45
C VAL A 56 9.13 9.65 -1.98
N SER A 57 8.16 10.01 -1.13
CA SER A 57 6.74 10.01 -1.49
C SER A 57 6.19 11.44 -1.46
N PHE A 58 5.45 11.80 -2.50
CA PHE A 58 4.72 13.07 -2.58
C PHE A 58 3.24 12.83 -2.31
N TRP A 59 2.68 13.57 -1.36
CA TRP A 59 1.28 13.48 -0.97
C TRP A 59 0.58 14.77 -1.36
N TRP A 60 -0.49 14.65 -2.13
CA TRP A 60 -1.30 15.77 -2.58
C TRP A 60 -2.65 15.68 -1.87
N SER A 61 -3.01 16.71 -1.11
CA SER A 61 -4.39 16.89 -0.65
C SER A 61 -5.14 17.68 -1.73
N ASP A 62 -6.41 17.35 -1.98
CA ASP A 62 -7.26 18.24 -2.77
C ASP A 62 -7.17 19.64 -2.14
N ALA A 63 -6.74 20.62 -2.94
CA ALA A 63 -6.92 22.02 -2.59
C ALA A 63 -8.40 22.20 -2.28
N GLU A 64 -8.67 22.84 -1.14
CA GLU A 64 -10.00 23.14 -0.60
C GLU A 64 -11.10 23.07 -1.65
N LYS A 65 -12.10 22.20 -1.42
CA LYS A 65 -13.42 22.48 -2.00
C LYS A 65 -13.77 23.87 -1.50
N LEU A 66 -13.54 24.87 -2.35
CA LEU A 66 -14.05 26.21 -2.18
C LEU A 66 -15.52 26.07 -1.76
N ASP A 67 -15.82 26.60 -0.58
CA ASP A 67 -17.19 26.74 -0.09
C ASP A 67 -18.07 27.33 -1.20
N ASP A 68 -19.10 26.60 -1.59
CA ASP A 68 -20.34 27.11 -2.19
C ASP A 68 -21.52 26.63 -1.34
#